data_AF-A0A178MNZ3-F1
#
_entry.id   AF-A0A178MNZ3-F1
#
_cell.length_a   1.000
_cell.length_b   1.000
_cell.length_c   1.000
_cell.angle_alpha   90.00
_cell.angle_beta   90.00
_cell.angle_gamma   90.00
#
_symmetry.space_group_name_H-M   'P 1'
#
loop_
_entity.id
_entity.type
_entity.pdbx_description
1 polymer ?
#
loop_
_entity_poly.entity_id
_entity_poly.type
_entity_poly.pdbx_seq_one_letter_code
_entity_poly.pdbx_strand_id
1 'polypeptide(L)' 'MGSFRPLRFGFALDGSPVDSDSAEMRVTYLGRFSRKSAEADARRRFEEWRSLCNPVTRRWSADQVVLA' A
#
# COMPACT_ATOMS: atom_id res chain seq x y z
N MET A 1 3.03 -12.07 -23.63
CA MET A 1 2.26 -11.57 -22.47
C MET A 1 2.94 -10.31 -21.97
N GLY A 2 2.27 -9.16 -21.99
CA GLY A 2 2.87 -7.91 -21.51
C GLY A 2 3.25 -8.05 -20.05
N SER A 3 4.53 -7.86 -19.72
CA SER A 3 5.00 -7.84 -18.34
C SER A 3 4.44 -6.59 -17.66
N PHE A 4 3.28 -6.69 -17.02
CA PHE A 4 2.81 -5.64 -16.13
C PHE A 4 3.68 -5.68 -14.89
N ARG A 5 4.51 -4.64 -14.72
CA ARG A 5 5.29 -4.49 -13.51
C ARG A 5 4.33 -4.13 -12.37
N PRO A 6 4.40 -4.82 -11.23
CA PRO A 6 3.57 -4.50 -10.08
C PRO A 6 3.84 -3.06 -9.63
N LEU A 7 2.78 -2.31 -9.32
CA LEU A 7 2.93 -1.02 -8.68
C LEU A 7 3.01 -1.24 -7.17
N ARG A 8 4.00 -0.64 -6.53
CA ARG A 8 4.23 -0.77 -5.10
C ARG A 8 4.26 0.61 -4.48
N PHE A 9 3.54 0.78 -3.38
CA PHE A 9 3.49 2.00 -2.59
C PHE A 9 3.81 1.66 -1.15
N GLY A 10 4.78 2.36 -0.57
CA GLY A 10 5.19 2.23 0.82
C GLY A 10 4.89 3.51 1.59
N PHE A 11 4.45 3.37 2.84
CA PHE A 11 4.17 4.48 3.73
C PHE A 11 4.79 4.25 5.10
N ALA A 12 5.34 5.31 5.68
CA ALA A 12 5.71 5.39 7.09
C ALA A 12 4.51 5.87 7.93
N LEU A 13 4.52 5.65 9.24
CA LEU A 13 3.42 6.01 10.17
C LEU A 13 3.10 7.51 10.17
N ASP A 14 4.08 8.37 9.89
CA ASP A 14 3.87 9.81 9.78
C ASP A 14 3.05 10.18 8.52
N GLY A 15 2.97 9.28 7.55
CA GLY A 15 2.26 9.46 6.29
C GLY A 15 3.16 9.86 5.12
N SER A 16 4.48 9.90 5.31
CA SER A 16 5.40 10.09 4.20
C SER A 16 5.45 8.84 3.30
N PRO A 17 5.46 9.02 1.97
CA PRO A 17 5.77 7.94 1.06
C PRO A 17 7.23 7.55 1.23
N VAL A 18 7.49 6.25 1.37
CA VAL A 18 8.85 5.70 1.52
C VAL A 18 9.06 4.57 0.53
N ASP A 19 10.33 4.24 0.26
CA ASP A 19 10.64 3.02 -0.47
C ASP A 19 10.01 1.83 0.26
N SER A 20 9.50 0.87 -0.51
CA SER A 20 8.81 -0.28 0.07
C SER A 20 9.66 -0.98 1.12
N ASP A 21 10.99 -1.07 0.95
CA ASP A 21 11.89 -1.79 1.86
C ASP A 21 11.82 -1.30 3.32
N SER A 22 11.68 0.01 3.51
CA SER A 22 11.60 0.66 4.83
C SER A 22 10.16 1.04 5.23
N ALA A 23 9.15 0.57 4.49
CA ALA A 23 7.77 0.93 4.72
C ALA A 23 7.14 0.16 5.88
N GLU A 24 6.44 0.88 6.74
CA GLU A 24 5.65 0.27 7.82
C GLU A 24 4.33 -0.31 7.30
N MET A 25 3.80 0.28 6.22
CA MET A 25 2.71 -0.27 5.44
C MET A 25 3.04 -0.25 3.96
N ARG A 26 2.70 -1.34 3.26
CA ARG A 26 2.98 -1.57 1.85
C ARG A 26 1.69 -1.99 1.14
N VAL A 27 1.47 -1.44 -0.04
CA VAL A 27 0.37 -1.85 -0.93
C VAL A 27 0.95 -2.21 -2.30
N THR A 28 0.71 -3.46 -2.71
CA THR A 28 1.16 -4.01 -3.99
C THR A 28 -0.03 -4.22 -4.91
N TYR A 29 -0.03 -3.55 -6.06
CA TYR A 29 -1.04 -3.69 -7.09
C TYR A 29 -0.53 -4.63 -8.20
N LEU A 30 -1.24 -5.74 -8.40
CA LEU A 30 -0.97 -6.72 -9.45
C LEU A 30 -2.07 -6.62 -10.52
N GLY A 31 -1.70 -6.24 -11.74
CA GLY A 31 -2.62 -6.14 -12.87
C GLY A 31 -2.61 -4.78 -13.54
N ARG A 32 -3.71 -4.44 -14.22
CA ARG A 32 -3.84 -3.20 -15.03
C ARG A 32 -4.39 -2.06 -14.20
N PHE A 33 -3.57 -1.50 -13.34
CA PHE A 33 -3.91 -0.29 -12.58
C PHE A 33 -3.27 0.95 -13.20
N SER A 34 -4.04 2.04 -13.28
CA SER A 34 -3.46 3.37 -13.52
C SER A 34 -2.70 3.80 -12.27
N ARG A 35 -1.47 4.28 -12.44
CA ARG A 35 -0.62 4.70 -11.31
C ARG A 35 -1.30 5.74 -10.42
N LYS A 36 -1.98 6.72 -11.03
CA LYS A 36 -2.69 7.78 -10.31
C LYS A 36 -3.85 7.24 -9.45
N SER A 37 -4.62 6.30 -10.01
CA SER A 37 -5.73 5.66 -9.29
C SER A 37 -5.22 4.77 -8.16
N ALA A 38 -4.16 3.99 -8.43
CA ALA A 38 -3.53 3.14 -7.44
C ALA A 38 -2.91 3.94 -6.29
N GLU A 39 -2.29 5.08 -6.57
CA GLU A 39 -1.71 5.96 -5.55
C GLU A 39 -2.77 6.56 -4.63
N ALA A 40 -3.86 7.09 -5.19
CA ALA A 40 -4.97 7.63 -4.41
C ALA A 40 -5.62 6.55 -3.52
N ASP A 41 -5.75 5.34 -4.07
CA ASP A 41 -6.30 4.19 -3.37
C ASP A 41 -5.36 3.64 -2.28
N ALA A 42 -4.05 3.64 -2.55
CA ALA A 42 -3.02 3.26 -1.59
C ALA A 42 -2.96 4.25 -0.42
N ARG A 43 -3.08 5.55 -0.71
CA ARG A 43 -3.18 6.61 0.30
C ARG A 43 -4.41 6.41 1.19
N ARG A 44 -5.57 6.12 0.60
CA ARG A 44 -6.78 5.81 1.37
C ARG A 44 -6.59 4.61 2.30
N ARG A 45 -6.04 3.50 1.79
CA ARG A 45 -5.74 2.31 2.59
C ARG A 45 -4.78 2.60 3.73
N PHE A 46 -3.80 3.46 3.50
CA PHE A 46 -2.89 3.92 4.55
C PHE A 46 -3.61 4.64 5.67
N GLU A 47 -4.50 5.59 5.36
CA GLU A 47 -5.27 6.29 6.39
C GLU A 47 -6.17 5.33 7.18
N GLU A 48 -6.82 4.38 6.50
CA GLU A 48 -7.62 3.33 7.14
C GLU A 48 -6.76 2.46 8.08
N TRP A 49 -5.62 1.97 7.60
CA TRP A 49 -4.66 1.19 8.39
C TRP A 49 -4.09 1.98 9.57
N ARG A 50 -3.75 3.25 9.37
CA ARG A 50 -3.25 4.18 10.41
C ARG A 50 -4.31 4.42 11.48
N SER A 51 -5.58 4.43 11.11
CA SER A 51 -6.69 4.59 12.05
C SER A 51 -6.94 3.35 12.94
N LEU A 52 -6.36 2.19 12.61
CA LEU A 52 -6.53 0.98 13.40
C LEU A 52 -5.90 1.16 14.79
N CYS A 53 -6.73 1.25 15.83
CA CYS A 53 -6.26 1.41 17.21
C CYS A 53 -5.53 0.18 17.77
N ASN A 54 -5.69 -0.99 17.15
CA ASN A 54 -5.06 -2.23 17.59
C ASN A 54 -3.72 -2.46 16.87
N PRO A 55 -2.58 -2.47 17.59
CA PRO A 55 -1.26 -2.64 16.99
C PRO A 55 -1.05 -4.02 16.35
N VAL A 56 -1.73 -5.06 16.86
CA VAL A 56 -1.65 -6.42 16.30
C VAL A 56 -2.37 -6.46 14.96
N THR A 57 -3.61 -5.97 14.89
CA THR A 57 -4.37 -5.86 13.64
C THR A 57 -3.64 -5.01 12.62
N ARG A 58 -3.07 -3.88 13.06
CA ARG A 58 -2.25 -3.01 12.21
C ARG A 58 -1.06 -3.78 11.62
N ARG A 59 -0.32 -4.54 12.43
CA ARG A 59 0.81 -5.35 11.94
C ARG A 59 0.38 -6.41 10.92
N TRP A 60 -0.75 -7.09 11.14
CA TRP A 60 -1.25 -8.11 10.21
C TRP A 60 -1.74 -7.51 8.88
N SER A 61 -2.25 -6.28 8.89
CA SER A 61 -2.75 -5.58 7.71
C SER A 61 -1.70 -4.65 7.06
N ALA A 62 -0.43 -4.75 7.46
CA ALA A 62 0.65 -3.91 6.97
C ALA A 62 1.08 -4.23 5.54
N ASP A 63 0.92 -5.47 5.08
CA ASP A 63 1.21 -5.87 3.70
C ASP A 63 -0.09 -6.19 2.97
N GLN A 64 -0.46 -5.36 2.00
CA GLN A 64 -1.71 -5.50 1.25
C GLN A 64 -1.44 -5.75 -0.23
N VAL A 65 -2.17 -6.70 -0.81
CA VAL A 65 -2.12 -7.02 -2.24
C VAL A 65 -3.47 -6.74 -2.88
N VAL A 66 -3.48 -5.96 -3.96
CA VAL A 66 -4.66 -5.57 -4.72
C VAL A 66 -4.56 -6.16 -6.12
N LEU A 67 -5.61 -6.85 -6.56
CA LEU A 67 -5.68 -7.53 -7.86
C LEU A 67 -6.69 -6.81 -8.78
N ALA A 68 -6.36 -6.67 -10.07
CA ALA A 68 -7.26 -6.13 -11.11
C ALA A 68 -7.94 -7.23 -11.92
#